data_AF-A0A956GNR8-F1
#
_entry.id   AF-A0A956GNR8-F1
#
_cell.length_a   1.000
_cell.length_b   1.000
_cell.length_c   1.000
_cell.angle_alpha   90.00
_cell.angle_beta   90.00
_cell.angle_gamma   90.00
#
_symmetry.space_group_name_H-M   'P 1'
#
loop_
_entity.id
_entity.type
_entity.pdbx_description
1 polymer ?
#
loop_
_entity_poly.entity_id
_entity_poly.type
_entity_poly.pdbx_seq_one_letter_code
_entity_poly.pdbx_strand_id
1 'polypeptide(L)'
;MSLALIGKEASYEFRWRRWALLRDVVAHHLEGDVGGSRFPRLAGLGDCMVQGGSRLPAAELGAELAEIRKELAGRGIDQLVMGPGTAQVLYLGATIRGLPRPLTAAEATRVAPTTGVSDLAEYFGSLLDGLEEVCRNPCDDGTLEAIDV
;
A
#
# COMPACT_ATOMS: atom_id res chain seq x y z
N MET A 1 -12.80 2.13 7.91
CA MET A 1 -11.39 2.37 7.61
C MET A 1 -10.95 1.49 6.46
N SER A 2 -11.55 1.85 5.34
CA SER A 2 -11.04 1.63 4.01
C SER A 2 -10.54 2.99 3.50
N LEU A 3 -9.66 3.00 2.52
CA LEU A 3 -9.36 4.20 1.75
C LEU A 3 -10.08 4.08 0.40
N ALA A 4 -10.59 5.20 -0.10
CA ALA A 4 -11.08 5.29 -1.46
C ALA A 4 -10.25 6.30 -2.24
N LEU A 5 -9.83 5.90 -3.45
CA LEU A 5 -9.31 6.80 -4.47
C LEU A 5 -10.39 7.04 -5.51
N ILE A 6 -10.59 8.29 -5.89
CA ILE A 6 -11.65 8.75 -6.77
C ILE A 6 -11.01 9.57 -7.89
N GLY A 7 -11.27 9.15 -9.12
CA GLY A 7 -11.01 9.87 -10.36
C GLY A 7 -12.31 10.28 -11.05
N LYS A 8 -12.22 10.74 -12.31
CA LYS A 8 -13.36 11.29 -13.05
C LYS A 8 -14.49 10.28 -13.28
N GLU A 9 -14.14 9.03 -13.57
CA GLU A 9 -15.08 7.96 -13.92
C GLU A 9 -14.70 6.61 -13.28
N ALA A 10 -13.74 6.63 -12.37
CA ALA A 10 -13.25 5.44 -11.68
C ALA A 10 -13.14 5.73 -10.18
N SER A 11 -13.51 4.75 -9.38
CA SER A 11 -13.21 4.75 -7.95
C SER A 11 -12.76 3.37 -7.50
N TYR A 12 -11.91 3.35 -6.49
CA TYR A 12 -11.41 2.11 -5.92
C TYR A 12 -11.30 2.23 -4.41
N GLU A 13 -12.08 1.42 -3.71
CA GLU A 13 -12.03 1.28 -2.26
C GLU A 13 -11.18 0.05 -1.90
N PHE A 14 -10.27 0.23 -0.95
CA PHE A 14 -9.42 -0.86 -0.45
C PHE A 14 -9.24 -0.79 1.06
N ARG A 15 -9.02 -1.96 1.66
CA ARG A 15 -8.76 -2.07 3.09
C ARG A 15 -7.42 -1.43 3.43
N TRP A 16 -7.44 -0.45 4.34
CA TRP A 16 -6.24 0.22 4.86
C TRP A 16 -5.13 -0.77 5.26
N ARG A 17 -5.49 -1.86 5.96
CA ARG A 17 -4.52 -2.86 6.44
C ARG A 17 -3.70 -3.49 5.31
N ARG A 18 -4.29 -3.67 4.13
CA ARG A 18 -3.60 -4.27 2.97
C ARG A 18 -2.62 -3.28 2.35
N TRP A 19 -3.02 -2.00 2.25
CA TRP A 19 -2.12 -0.93 1.84
C TRP A 19 -0.98 -0.71 2.85
N ALA A 20 -1.26 -0.75 4.15
CA ALA A 20 -0.25 -0.54 5.18
C ALA A 20 0.82 -1.63 5.13
N LEU A 21 0.41 -2.88 4.87
CA LEU A 21 1.33 -3.99 4.65
C LEU A 21 2.14 -3.82 3.37
N LEU A 22 1.53 -3.38 2.26
CA LEU A 22 2.25 -3.04 1.03
C LEU A 22 3.30 -1.94 1.30
N ARG A 23 2.90 -0.86 1.96
CA ARG A 23 3.80 0.25 2.32
C ARG A 23 4.99 -0.24 3.14
N ASP A 24 4.77 -1.11 4.13
CA ASP A 24 5.87 -1.61 4.96
C ASP A 24 6.80 -2.54 4.17
N VAL A 25 6.28 -3.36 3.26
CA VAL A 25 7.08 -4.17 2.33
C VAL A 25 7.92 -3.29 1.41
N VAL A 26 7.30 -2.25 0.83
CA VAL A 26 7.98 -1.27 -0.03
C VAL A 26 9.08 -0.56 0.76
N ALA A 27 8.74 0.00 1.93
CA ALA A 27 9.68 0.70 2.79
C ALA A 27 10.84 -0.18 3.27
N HIS A 28 10.61 -1.48 3.49
CA HIS A 28 11.66 -2.37 3.99
C HIS A 28 12.56 -2.94 2.89
N HIS A 29 11.99 -3.28 1.74
CA HIS A 29 12.72 -4.02 0.69
C HIS A 29 13.12 -3.19 -0.52
N LEU A 30 12.43 -2.08 -0.76
CA LEU A 30 12.58 -1.26 -1.97
C LEU A 30 13.10 0.14 -1.65
N GLU A 31 12.86 0.64 -0.44
CA GLU A 31 13.48 1.85 0.06
C GLU A 31 14.79 1.50 0.78
N GLY A 32 15.91 2.01 0.28
CA GLY A 32 17.20 1.89 0.94
C GLY A 32 17.37 2.92 2.06
N ASP A 33 18.56 2.98 2.66
CA ASP A 33 18.93 3.93 3.73
C ASP A 33 19.06 5.40 3.25
N VAL A 34 18.48 5.74 2.11
CA VAL A 34 18.56 7.09 1.54
C VAL A 34 17.50 7.95 2.22
N GLY A 35 17.88 9.14 2.72
CA GLY A 35 16.97 10.03 3.45
C GLY A 35 15.83 10.57 2.58
N GLY A 36 14.77 9.78 2.42
CA GLY A 36 13.57 10.09 1.65
C GLY A 36 12.90 8.83 1.09
N SER A 37 11.58 8.87 0.94
CA SER A 37 10.83 7.79 0.30
C SER A 37 11.05 7.84 -1.22
N ARG A 38 11.37 6.68 -1.82
CA ARG A 38 11.44 6.52 -3.28
C ARG A 38 10.04 6.54 -3.90
N PHE A 39 9.03 6.17 -3.10
CA PHE A 39 7.63 6.12 -3.50
C PHE A 39 6.77 7.06 -2.65
N PRO A 40 7.03 8.38 -2.71
CA PRO A 40 6.39 9.36 -1.83
C PRO A 40 4.87 9.46 -2.03
N ARG A 41 4.34 9.18 -3.23
CA ARG A 41 2.88 9.23 -3.45
C ARG A 41 2.18 8.03 -2.81
N LEU A 42 2.75 6.83 -2.93
CA LEU A 42 2.25 5.67 -2.21
C LEU A 42 2.32 5.91 -0.70
N ALA A 43 3.44 6.40 -0.18
CA ALA A 43 3.62 6.67 1.25
C ALA A 43 2.63 7.73 1.76
N GLY A 44 2.41 8.79 0.98
CA GLY A 44 1.51 9.91 1.30
C GLY A 44 0.03 9.55 1.34
N LEU A 45 -0.40 8.39 0.81
CA LEU A 45 -1.78 7.91 1.00
C LEU A 45 -2.15 7.78 2.49
N GLY A 46 -1.17 7.57 3.36
CA GLY A 46 -1.35 7.55 4.81
C GLY A 46 -1.85 8.88 5.40
N ASP A 47 -1.44 10.00 4.81
CA ASP A 47 -1.79 11.33 5.30
C ASP A 47 -3.28 11.62 5.13
N CYS A 48 -3.93 11.00 4.13
CA CYS A 48 -5.36 11.14 3.87
C CYS A 48 -6.22 10.73 5.07
N MET A 49 -5.80 9.70 5.82
CA MET A 49 -6.52 9.26 7.00
C MET A 49 -6.45 10.25 8.17
N VAL A 50 -5.37 11.03 8.23
CA VAL A 50 -5.17 12.00 9.32
C VAL A 50 -5.85 13.32 8.98
N GLN A 51 -5.83 13.72 7.70
CA GLN A 51 -6.26 15.04 7.25
C GLN A 51 -7.70 15.08 6.72
N GLY A 52 -8.36 13.93 6.54
CA GLY A 52 -9.76 13.85 6.10
C GLY A 52 -9.97 14.00 4.60
N GLY A 53 -8.90 13.90 3.81
CA GLY A 53 -8.90 13.95 2.36
C GLY A 53 -7.60 14.52 1.80
N SER A 54 -7.13 14.02 0.66
CA SER A 54 -6.00 14.63 -0.05
C SER A 54 -6.14 14.54 -1.57
N ARG A 55 -5.36 15.36 -2.28
CA ARG A 55 -5.21 15.29 -3.73
C ARG A 55 -3.85 14.74 -4.10
N LEU A 56 -3.84 13.78 -5.02
CA LEU A 56 -2.62 13.08 -5.43
C LEU A 56 -2.44 13.19 -6.95
N PRO A 57 -1.21 13.47 -7.44
CA PRO A 57 -0.93 13.46 -8.87
C PRO A 57 -1.04 12.03 -9.43
N ALA A 58 -2.01 11.80 -10.32
CA ALA A 58 -2.32 10.46 -10.80
C ALA A 58 -1.18 9.83 -11.62
N ALA A 59 -0.51 10.63 -12.45
CA ALA A 59 0.58 10.17 -13.29
C ALA A 59 1.80 9.69 -12.47
N GLU A 60 2.15 10.44 -11.42
CA GLU A 60 3.26 10.10 -10.54
C GLU A 60 2.95 8.87 -9.69
N LEU A 61 1.75 8.80 -9.11
CA LEU A 61 1.31 7.61 -8.38
C LEU A 61 1.26 6.37 -9.29
N GLY A 62 0.73 6.51 -10.51
CA GLY A 62 0.71 5.42 -11.49
C GLY A 62 2.11 4.91 -11.86
N ALA A 63 3.09 5.82 -12.00
CA ALA A 63 4.47 5.45 -12.26
C ALA A 63 5.10 4.70 -11.08
N GLU A 64 4.88 5.16 -9.84
CA GLU A 64 5.34 4.47 -8.63
C GLU A 64 4.75 3.06 -8.53
N LEU A 65 3.44 2.90 -8.78
CA LEU A 65 2.76 1.60 -8.69
C LEU A 65 3.31 0.59 -9.70
N ALA A 66 3.55 1.02 -10.94
CA ALA A 66 4.12 0.17 -11.98
C ALA A 66 5.55 -0.28 -11.62
N GLU A 67 6.35 0.61 -11.04
CA GLU A 67 7.70 0.31 -10.58
C GLU A 67 7.69 -0.66 -9.38
N ILE A 68 6.85 -0.39 -8.37
CA ILE A 68 6.66 -1.27 -7.22
C ILE A 68 6.26 -2.68 -7.68
N ARG A 69 5.27 -2.79 -8.57
CA ARG A 69 4.83 -4.09 -9.11
C ARG A 69 5.99 -4.88 -9.72
N LYS A 70 6.81 -4.21 -10.54
CA LYS A 70 7.99 -4.83 -11.18
C LYS A 70 8.99 -5.32 -10.14
N GLU A 71 9.21 -4.57 -9.07
CA GLU A 71 10.19 -4.94 -8.03
C GLU A 71 9.68 -6.00 -7.05
N LEU A 72 8.37 -6.13 -6.90
CA LEU A 72 7.74 -7.18 -6.11
C LEU A 72 7.67 -8.52 -6.84
N ALA A 73 7.70 -8.51 -8.18
CA ALA A 73 7.63 -9.73 -8.99
C ALA A 73 8.81 -10.67 -8.65
N GLY A 74 8.50 -11.95 -8.42
CA GLY A 74 9.46 -12.97 -8.03
C GLY A 74 9.92 -12.92 -6.57
N ARG A 75 9.46 -11.96 -5.76
CA ARG A 75 9.73 -11.95 -4.30
C ARG A 75 8.75 -12.85 -3.57
N GLY A 76 9.29 -13.74 -2.74
CA GLY A 76 8.49 -14.71 -1.99
C GLY A 76 7.56 -14.06 -0.96
N ILE A 77 6.44 -14.72 -0.69
CA ILE A 77 5.44 -14.31 0.32
C ILE A 77 6.03 -14.25 1.74
N ASP A 78 7.08 -15.02 2.00
CA ASP A 78 7.84 -14.98 3.26
C ASP A 78 8.56 -13.64 3.50
N GLN A 79 8.68 -12.80 2.47
CA GLN A 79 9.21 -11.44 2.59
C GLN A 79 8.16 -10.40 3.03
N LEU A 80 6.92 -10.81 3.36
CA LEU A 80 5.97 -9.87 3.97
C LEU A 80 6.51 -9.38 5.33
N VAL A 81 6.51 -8.07 5.52
CA VAL A 81 7.08 -7.40 6.70
C VAL A 81 6.05 -6.49 7.34
N MET A 82 6.03 -6.48 8.67
CA MET A 82 5.23 -5.57 9.48
C MET A 82 6.12 -4.48 10.08
N GLY A 83 5.80 -3.23 9.77
CA GLY A 83 6.39 -2.04 10.36
C GLY A 83 5.58 -1.46 11.52
N PRO A 84 6.10 -0.40 12.18
CA PRO A 84 5.45 0.25 13.33
C PRO A 84 4.02 0.71 13.07
N GLY A 85 3.76 1.32 11.91
CA GLY A 85 2.45 1.83 11.55
C GLY A 85 1.40 0.72 11.41
N THR A 86 1.75 -0.37 10.70
CA THR A 86 0.84 -1.51 10.56
C THR A 86 0.60 -2.22 11.88
N ALA A 87 1.65 -2.37 12.71
CA ALA A 87 1.55 -2.98 14.03
C ALA A 87 0.58 -2.23 14.94
N GLN A 88 0.64 -0.89 15.01
CA GLN A 88 -0.29 -0.09 15.82
C GLN A 88 -1.75 -0.35 15.44
N VAL A 89 -2.04 -0.53 14.15
CA VAL A 89 -3.39 -0.74 13.63
C VAL A 89 -3.88 -2.17 13.86
N LEU A 90 -3.03 -3.16 13.63
CA LEU A 90 -3.39 -4.57 13.81
C LEU A 90 -3.55 -4.94 15.28
N TYR A 91 -2.81 -4.28 16.17
CA TYR A 91 -2.78 -4.58 17.60
C TYR A 91 -3.40 -3.49 18.48
N LEU A 92 -4.26 -2.63 17.89
CA LEU A 92 -5.05 -1.62 18.60
C LEU A 92 -4.22 -0.77 19.58
N GLY A 93 -3.06 -0.28 19.13
CA GLY A 93 -2.19 0.60 19.90
C GLY A 93 -1.22 -0.10 20.85
N ALA A 94 -1.15 -1.43 20.87
CA ALA A 94 -0.11 -2.13 21.62
C ALA A 94 1.29 -1.78 21.06
N THR A 95 2.22 -1.38 21.93
CA THR A 95 3.60 -1.11 21.53
C THR A 95 4.33 -2.43 21.29
N ILE A 96 4.53 -2.77 20.01
CA ILE A 96 5.35 -3.91 19.61
C ILE A 96 6.79 -3.46 19.44
N ARG A 97 7.71 -4.08 20.17
CA ARG A 97 9.15 -3.84 20.07
C ARG A 97 9.75 -4.61 18.89
N GLY A 98 10.87 -4.11 18.35
CA GLY A 98 11.65 -4.81 17.31
C GLY A 98 11.01 -4.77 15.92
N LEU A 99 10.44 -3.63 15.54
CA LEU A 99 9.91 -3.38 14.20
C LEU A 99 10.91 -2.57 13.36
N PRO A 100 10.94 -2.74 12.03
CA PRO A 100 10.15 -3.68 11.24
C PRO A 100 10.59 -5.14 11.45
N ARG A 101 9.67 -6.11 11.27
CA ARG A 101 9.97 -7.55 11.31
C ARG A 101 9.16 -8.37 10.31
N PRO A 102 9.63 -9.55 9.91
CA PRO A 102 8.80 -10.52 9.20
C PRO A 102 7.51 -10.85 9.98
N LEU A 103 6.45 -11.15 9.25
CA LEU A 103 5.22 -11.66 9.85
C LEU A 103 5.44 -13.04 10.48
N THR A 104 4.83 -13.25 11.64
CA THR A 104 4.70 -14.59 12.23
C THR A 104 3.73 -15.43 11.41
N ALA A 105 3.82 -16.76 11.53
CA ALA A 105 2.89 -17.66 10.85
C ALA A 105 1.41 -17.34 11.14
N ALA A 106 1.07 -17.01 12.39
CA ALA A 106 -0.30 -16.66 12.78
C ALA A 106 -0.77 -15.33 12.15
N GLU A 107 0.09 -14.32 12.05
CA GLU A 107 -0.25 -13.08 11.36
C GLU A 107 -0.36 -13.30 9.86
N ALA A 108 0.59 -14.04 9.27
CA ALA A 108 0.57 -14.45 7.88
C ALA A 108 -0.74 -15.18 7.55
N THR A 109 -1.26 -16.05 8.42
CA THR A 109 -2.59 -16.68 8.25
C THR A 109 -3.74 -15.67 8.27
N ARG A 110 -3.67 -14.63 9.10
CA ARG A 110 -4.71 -13.58 9.17
C ARG A 110 -4.71 -12.66 7.96
N VAL A 111 -3.55 -12.49 7.32
CA VAL A 111 -3.40 -11.70 6.10
C VAL A 111 -3.27 -12.60 4.86
N ALA A 112 -3.43 -13.92 5.00
CA ALA A 112 -3.05 -14.89 3.98
C ALA A 112 -3.84 -14.66 2.70
N PRO A 113 -3.20 -14.86 1.53
CA PRO A 113 -3.95 -14.92 0.29
C PRO A 113 -4.88 -16.13 0.31
N THR A 114 -6.03 -16.00 -0.35
CA THR A 114 -7.11 -16.98 -0.47
C THR A 114 -6.76 -18.25 -1.27
N THR A 115 -5.47 -18.64 -1.35
CA THR A 115 -4.83 -19.63 -2.24
C THR A 115 -4.44 -19.09 -3.62
N GLY A 116 -3.40 -19.71 -4.23
CA GLY A 116 -3.01 -19.48 -5.63
C GLY A 116 -2.02 -18.36 -5.92
N VAL A 117 -1.36 -17.80 -4.90
CA VAL A 117 -0.42 -16.68 -5.04
C VAL A 117 1.02 -17.16 -4.85
N SER A 118 1.88 -16.85 -5.81
CA SER A 118 3.28 -17.29 -5.86
C SER A 118 4.27 -16.25 -5.35
N ASP A 119 3.99 -14.96 -5.52
CA ASP A 119 4.88 -13.87 -5.15
C ASP A 119 4.14 -12.64 -4.58
N LEU A 120 4.90 -11.65 -4.10
CA LEU A 120 4.36 -10.43 -3.53
C LEU A 120 3.60 -9.57 -4.55
N ALA A 121 3.98 -9.60 -5.84
CA ALA A 121 3.28 -8.86 -6.87
C ALA A 121 1.86 -9.41 -7.09
N GLU A 122 1.70 -10.74 -7.13
CA GLU A 122 0.41 -11.40 -7.17
C GLU A 122 -0.38 -11.17 -5.86
N TYR A 123 0.31 -11.19 -4.70
CA TYR A 123 -0.32 -10.97 -3.40
C TYR A 123 -0.96 -9.58 -3.30
N PHE A 124 -0.29 -8.54 -3.78
CA PHE A 124 -0.82 -7.19 -3.83
C PHE A 124 -1.52 -6.87 -5.16
N GLY A 125 -1.62 -7.83 -6.08
CA GLY A 125 -2.09 -7.62 -7.45
C GLY A 125 -3.41 -6.88 -7.53
N SER A 126 -4.46 -7.38 -6.85
CA SER A 126 -5.77 -6.73 -6.87
C SER A 126 -5.77 -5.30 -6.31
N LEU A 127 -4.88 -5.00 -5.35
CA LEU A 127 -4.71 -3.66 -4.80
C LEU A 127 -4.02 -2.76 -5.84
N LEU A 128 -2.89 -3.20 -6.37
CA LEU A 128 -2.13 -2.46 -7.38
C LEU A 128 -2.97 -2.23 -8.66
N ASP A 129 -3.70 -3.23 -9.13
CA ASP A 129 -4.58 -3.15 -10.30
C ASP A 129 -5.67 -2.11 -10.11
N GLY A 130 -6.34 -2.12 -8.94
CA GLY A 130 -7.39 -1.15 -8.63
C GLY A 130 -6.87 0.28 -8.52
N LEU A 131 -5.69 0.46 -7.91
CA LEU A 131 -5.03 1.76 -7.84
C LEU A 131 -4.62 2.27 -9.23
N GLU A 132 -4.01 1.42 -10.06
CA GLU A 132 -3.59 1.74 -11.42
C GLU A 132 -4.79 2.05 -12.34
N GLU A 133 -5.91 1.35 -12.20
CA GLU A 133 -7.15 1.66 -12.92
C GLU A 133 -7.64 3.08 -12.62
N VAL A 134 -7.66 3.47 -11.35
CA VAL A 134 -8.07 4.84 -10.98
C VAL A 134 -7.06 5.87 -11.48
N CYS A 135 -5.75 5.57 -11.43
CA CYS A 135 -4.71 6.47 -11.97
C CYS A 135 -4.85 6.71 -13.49
N ARG A 136 -5.44 5.76 -14.24
CA ARG A 136 -5.72 5.93 -15.68
C ARG A 136 -6.90 6.86 -15.98
N ASN A 137 -7.74 7.14 -14.98
CA ASN A 137 -8.95 7.94 -15.11
C ASN A 137 -8.93 9.15 -14.14
N PRO A 138 -7.92 10.02 -14.20
CA PRO A 138 -7.81 11.15 -13.27
C PRO A 138 -8.93 12.16 -13.44
N CYS A 139 -9.13 13.01 -12.42
CA CYS A 139 -9.94 14.21 -12.53
C CYS A 139 -9.42 15.14 -13.63
N ASP A 140 -10.22 16.15 -14.00
CA ASP A 140 -9.88 17.08 -15.09
C ASP A 140 -8.58 17.88 -14.83
N ASP A 141 -8.15 17.99 -13.57
CA ASP A 141 -6.90 18.63 -13.17
C ASP A 141 -5.69 17.67 -13.12
N GLY A 142 -5.86 16.42 -13.55
CA GLY A 142 -4.81 15.39 -13.54
C GLY A 142 -4.56 14.76 -12.16
N THR A 143 -5.41 15.06 -11.16
CA THR A 143 -5.28 14.53 -9.80
C THR A 143 -6.31 13.45 -9.49
N LEU A 144 -6.09 12.74 -8.39
CA LEU A 144 -7.04 11.84 -7.73
C LEU A 144 -7.41 12.42 -6.38
N GLU A 145 -8.64 12.19 -5.95
CA GLU A 145 -9.07 12.47 -4.59
C GLU A 145 -8.96 11.19 -3.75
N ALA A 146 -8.27 11.28 -2.61
CA ALA A 146 -8.13 10.20 -1.67
C ALA A 146 -8.87 10.53 -0.38
N ILE A 147 -9.77 9.65 0.07
CA ILE A 147 -10.61 9.85 1.27
C ILE A 147 -10.62 8.60 2.15
N ASP A 148 -10.80 8.79 3.46
CA ASP A 148 -11.09 7.71 4.40
C ASP A 148 -12.60 7.40 4.43
N VAL A 149 -12.93 6.11 4.47
CA VAL A 149 -14.31 5.57 4.39
C VAL A 149 -14.58 4.54 5.49
#